data_AF-A0A142D5D5-F1
#
_entry.id   AF-A0A142D5D5-F1
#
_cell.length_a   1.000
_cell.length_b   1.000
_cell.length_c   1.000
_cell.angle_alpha   90.00
_cell.angle_beta   90.00
_cell.angle_gamma   90.00
#
_symmetry.space_group_name_H-M   'P 1'
#
loop_
_entity.id
_entity.type
_entity.pdbx_description
1 polymer ?
#
loop_
_entity_poly.entity_id
_entity_poly.type
_entity_poly.pdbx_seq_one_letter_code
_entity_poly.pdbx_strand_id
1 'polypeptide(L)'
;MEELLKQYRESLRLAKKLLEKASDEDKKIIRGMISDLEFAIEWMTTGRRPGNRRGIERRAAYQREKPFDPLLMQKFFRSSEPTYEWDDHEKESVITEWDRQRIEDALSVLTDREREVYLMSRGYCLTYSEIANYLCISSSSVQTMIERAEKKIKKRINESLFCLCG
;
A
#
# COMPACT_ATOMS: atom_id res chain seq x y z
N MET A 1 -6.95 28.86 9.31
CA MET A 1 -7.50 28.48 7.99
C MET A 1 -7.81 29.72 7.14
N GLU A 2 -8.46 30.74 7.70
CA GLU A 2 -8.72 32.01 7.00
C GLU A 2 -7.46 32.72 6.51
N GLU A 3 -6.39 32.71 7.31
CA GLU A 3 -5.09 33.30 6.94
C GLU A 3 -4.45 32.59 5.74
N LEU A 4 -4.54 31.26 5.68
CA LEU A 4 -4.07 30.45 4.55
C LEU A 4 -4.87 30.76 3.28
N LEU A 5 -6.19 30.88 3.38
CA LEU A 5 -7.05 31.28 2.25
C LEU A 5 -6.71 32.69 1.74
N LYS A 6 -6.36 33.61 2.64
CA LYS A 6 -5.93 34.96 2.28
C LYS A 6 -4.61 34.91 1.48
N GLN A 7 -3.61 34.17 1.97
CA GLN A 7 -2.34 33.97 1.27
C GLN A 7 -2.54 33.37 -0.12
N TYR A 8 -3.36 32.33 -0.26
CA TYR A 8 -3.63 31.70 -1.57
C TYR A 8 -4.32 32.65 -2.54
N ARG A 9 -5.25 33.49 -2.07
CA ARG A 9 -5.90 34.52 -2.90
C ARG A 9 -4.91 35.60 -3.35
N GLU A 10 -3.96 35.97 -2.49
CA GLU A 10 -2.87 36.90 -2.82
C GLU A 10 -1.93 36.29 -3.88
N SER A 11 -1.51 35.04 -3.68
CA SER A 11 -0.71 34.29 -4.67
C SER A 11 -1.43 34.15 -6.02
N LEU A 12 -2.75 33.91 -6.02
CA LEU A 12 -3.56 33.84 -7.24
C LEU A 12 -3.57 35.18 -7.98
N ARG A 13 -3.69 36.30 -7.26
CA ARG A 13 -3.61 37.64 -7.86
C ARG A 13 -2.24 37.91 -8.47
N LEU A 14 -1.17 37.50 -7.79
CA LEU A 14 0.20 37.63 -8.30
C LEU A 14 0.41 36.77 -9.55
N ALA A 15 -0.03 35.51 -9.54
CA ALA A 15 0.06 34.61 -10.69
C ALA A 15 -0.69 35.17 -11.92
N LYS A 16 -1.89 35.75 -11.72
CA LYS A 16 -2.65 36.41 -12.79
C LYS A 16 -1.91 37.62 -13.37
N LYS A 17 -1.26 38.44 -12.54
CA LYS A 17 -0.41 39.56 -13.01
C LYS A 17 0.85 39.09 -13.75
N LEU A 18 1.45 37.99 -13.32
CA LEU A 18 2.59 37.39 -14.00
C LEU A 18 2.19 36.85 -15.37
N LEU A 19 1.00 36.26 -15.50
CA LEU A 19 0.48 35.76 -16.77
C LEU A 19 0.39 36.85 -17.84
N GLU A 20 0.01 38.08 -17.47
CA GLU A 20 -0.09 39.23 -18.40
C GLU A 20 1.28 39.64 -18.96
N LYS A 21 2.35 39.45 -18.21
CA LYS A 21 3.72 39.87 -18.56
C LYS A 21 4.60 38.72 -19.08
N ALA A 22 4.08 37.50 -19.10
CA ALA A 22 4.83 36.29 -19.41
C ALA A 22 5.00 36.05 -20.91
N SER A 23 6.10 35.39 -21.28
CA SER A 23 6.32 34.83 -22.62
C SER A 23 5.37 33.65 -22.89
N ASP A 24 5.16 33.27 -24.15
CA ASP A 24 4.21 32.20 -24.51
C ASP A 24 4.55 30.83 -23.90
N GLU A 25 5.84 30.54 -23.69
CA GLU A 25 6.28 29.32 -22.99
C GLU A 25 5.88 29.33 -21.51
N ASP A 26 6.11 30.46 -20.83
CA ASP A 26 5.80 30.64 -19.41
C ASP A 26 4.29 30.71 -19.15
N LYS A 27 3.49 31.21 -20.11
CA LYS A 27 2.03 31.27 -19.98
C LYS A 27 1.42 29.91 -19.71
N LYS A 28 1.96 28.83 -20.29
CA LYS A 28 1.44 27.47 -20.07
C LYS A 28 1.66 27.04 -18.61
N ILE A 29 2.86 27.29 -18.09
CA ILE A 29 3.22 26.97 -16.69
C ILE A 29 2.36 27.80 -15.73
N ILE A 30 2.25 29.11 -15.96
CA ILE A 30 1.48 30.01 -15.11
C ILE A 30 -0.02 29.69 -15.12
N ARG A 31 -0.57 29.26 -16.27
CA ARG A 31 -1.96 28.76 -16.32
C ARG A 31 -2.16 27.51 -15.46
N GLY A 32 -1.17 26.61 -15.42
CA GLY A 32 -1.17 25.45 -14.52
C GLY A 32 -1.20 25.90 -13.06
N MET A 33 -0.29 26.80 -12.67
CA MET A 33 -0.23 27.37 -11.31
C MET A 33 -1.55 28.05 -10.90
N ILE A 34 -2.17 28.81 -11.81
CA ILE A 34 -3.48 29.45 -11.56
C ILE A 34 -4.56 28.38 -11.31
N SER A 35 -4.60 27.33 -12.13
CA SER A 35 -5.57 26.25 -12.00
C SER A 35 -5.42 25.52 -10.66
N ASP A 36 -4.17 25.26 -10.23
CA ASP A 36 -3.88 24.62 -8.95
C ASP A 36 -4.29 25.51 -7.76
N LEU A 37 -4.03 26.81 -7.84
CA LEU A 37 -4.44 27.78 -6.81
C LEU A 37 -5.96 27.90 -6.73
N GLU A 38 -6.66 27.97 -7.86
CA GLU A 38 -8.13 28.00 -7.91
C GLU A 38 -8.73 26.71 -7.34
N PHE A 39 -8.16 25.55 -7.69
CA PHE A 39 -8.54 24.26 -7.13
C PHE A 39 -8.37 24.22 -5.61
N ALA A 40 -7.22 24.64 -5.09
CA ALA A 40 -6.96 24.66 -3.65
C ALA A 40 -7.91 25.62 -2.91
N ILE A 41 -8.18 26.80 -3.46
CA ILE A 41 -9.13 27.78 -2.88
C ILE A 41 -10.56 27.21 -2.85
N GLU A 42 -11.02 26.58 -3.93
CA GLU A 42 -12.36 25.97 -3.97
C GLU A 42 -12.46 24.84 -2.94
N TRP A 43 -11.41 24.02 -2.79
CA TRP A 43 -11.38 22.96 -1.80
C TRP A 43 -11.45 23.51 -0.37
N MET A 44 -10.64 24.52 -0.05
CA MET A 44 -10.59 25.12 1.28
C MET A 44 -11.86 25.90 1.64
N THR A 45 -12.55 26.49 0.66
CA THR A 45 -13.80 27.23 0.90
C THR A 45 -15.02 26.33 1.00
N THR A 46 -15.11 25.30 0.16
CA THR A 46 -16.30 24.42 0.12
C THR A 46 -16.15 23.18 0.99
N GLY A 47 -14.93 22.80 1.36
CA GLY A 47 -14.61 21.53 2.02
C GLY A 47 -14.92 20.31 1.15
N ARG A 48 -15.15 20.50 -0.16
CA ARG A 48 -15.52 19.45 -1.12
C ARG A 48 -14.53 19.42 -2.27
N ARG A 49 -14.38 18.26 -2.91
CA ARG A 49 -13.54 18.11 -4.10
C ARG A 49 -14.06 19.03 -5.22
N PRO A 50 -13.27 20.02 -5.68
CA PRO A 50 -13.61 20.88 -6.80
C PRO A 50 -13.98 20.08 -8.06
N GLY A 51 -14.97 20.57 -8.79
CA GLY A 51 -15.48 19.91 -10.00
C GLY A 51 -16.36 18.68 -9.76
N ASN A 52 -16.52 18.22 -8.52
CA ASN A 52 -17.38 17.07 -8.22
C ASN A 52 -18.78 17.54 -7.80
N ARG A 53 -19.80 17.21 -8.60
CA ARG A 53 -21.20 17.65 -8.34
C ARG A 53 -21.85 16.91 -7.16
N ARG A 54 -21.32 15.75 -6.78
CA ARG A 54 -21.79 14.90 -5.67
C ARG A 54 -20.71 14.77 -4.61
N GLY A 55 -21.11 14.79 -3.34
CA GLY A 55 -20.19 14.62 -2.22
C GLY A 55 -19.72 13.17 -2.06
N ILE A 56 -18.77 12.95 -1.15
CA ILE A 56 -18.13 11.65 -0.91
C ILE A 56 -19.10 10.61 -0.34
N GLU A 57 -20.21 11.06 0.23
CA GLU A 57 -21.32 10.24 0.72
C GLU A 57 -22.15 9.62 -0.41
N ARG A 58 -22.16 10.23 -1.60
CA ARG A 58 -22.90 9.76 -2.78
C ARG A 58 -21.98 9.36 -3.92
N ARG A 59 -21.15 8.34 -3.65
CA ARG A 59 -20.28 7.70 -4.64
C ARG A 59 -21.11 6.90 -5.64
N ALA A 60 -20.71 6.95 -6.91
CA ALA A 60 -21.28 6.07 -7.93
C ALA A 60 -20.90 4.60 -7.65
N ALA A 61 -21.63 3.65 -8.23
CA ALA A 61 -21.38 2.20 -8.07
C ALA A 61 -19.90 1.85 -8.36
N TYR A 62 -19.37 2.30 -9.50
CA TYR A 62 -17.97 2.10 -9.90
C TYR A 62 -16.92 2.76 -8.99
N GLN A 63 -17.31 3.73 -8.15
CA GLN A 63 -16.40 4.33 -7.17
C GLN A 63 -16.40 3.56 -5.84
N ARG A 64 -17.39 2.70 -5.62
CA ARG A 64 -17.53 1.84 -4.44
C ARG A 64 -17.02 0.44 -4.72
N GLU A 65 -17.35 -0.08 -5.88
CA GLU A 65 -16.99 -1.42 -6.32
C GLU A 65 -15.56 -1.42 -6.85
N LYS A 66 -14.73 -2.32 -6.31
CA LYS A 66 -13.42 -2.65 -6.88
C LYS A 66 -13.58 -3.98 -7.62
N PRO A 67 -13.20 -4.07 -8.91
CA PRO A 67 -13.19 -5.35 -9.59
C PRO A 67 -12.22 -6.28 -8.85
N PHE A 68 -12.68 -7.48 -8.56
CA PHE A 68 -11.89 -8.52 -7.92
C PHE A 68 -12.15 -9.84 -8.66
N ASP A 69 -11.18 -10.75 -8.63
CA ASP A 69 -11.33 -12.08 -9.19
C ASP A 69 -12.24 -12.94 -8.27
N PRO A 70 -13.41 -13.38 -8.74
CA PRO A 70 -14.35 -14.20 -7.97
C PRO A 70 -13.70 -15.40 -7.30
N LEU A 71 -12.79 -16.08 -8.01
CA LEU A 71 -12.14 -17.30 -7.53
C LEU A 71 -11.14 -17.00 -6.41
N LEU A 72 -10.48 -15.84 -6.46
CA LEU A 72 -9.51 -15.46 -5.43
C LEU A 72 -10.21 -15.13 -4.10
N MET A 73 -11.36 -14.46 -4.15
CA MET A 73 -12.17 -14.20 -2.95
C MET A 73 -12.74 -15.47 -2.36
N GLN A 74 -13.24 -16.38 -3.20
CA GLN A 74 -13.77 -17.67 -2.76
C GLN A 74 -12.70 -18.49 -2.02
N LYS A 75 -11.49 -18.58 -2.59
CA LYS A 75 -10.35 -19.24 -1.94
C LYS A 75 -9.99 -18.61 -0.61
N PHE A 76 -9.94 -17.28 -0.54
CA PHE A 76 -9.65 -16.57 0.72
C PHE A 76 -10.72 -16.80 1.79
N PHE A 77 -11.98 -16.75 1.38
CA PHE A 77 -13.12 -16.95 2.27
C PHE A 77 -13.14 -18.37 2.86
N ARG A 78 -12.80 -19.37 2.05
CA ARG A 78 -12.78 -20.79 2.45
C ARG A 78 -11.48 -21.22 3.14
N SER A 79 -10.42 -20.42 3.07
CA SER A 79 -9.13 -20.72 3.71
C SER A 79 -8.99 -20.17 5.13
N SER A 80 -9.84 -19.22 5.53
CA SER A 80 -9.75 -18.50 6.80
C SER A 80 -10.98 -18.69 7.70
N GLU A 81 -10.84 -18.37 8.99
CA GLU A 81 -11.96 -18.30 9.92
C GLU A 81 -12.60 -16.89 9.90
N PRO A 82 -13.93 -16.77 10.08
CA PRO A 82 -14.88 -17.78 10.56
C PRO A 82 -15.51 -18.65 9.46
N THR A 83 -15.86 -19.89 9.82
CA THR A 83 -16.68 -20.77 8.97
C THR A 83 -18.15 -20.34 9.09
N TYR A 84 -18.82 -20.15 7.96
CA TYR A 84 -20.21 -19.73 7.93
C TYR A 84 -21.13 -20.95 7.89
N GLU A 85 -22.19 -20.94 8.70
CA GLU A 85 -23.14 -22.07 8.80
C GLU A 85 -23.81 -22.42 7.45
N TRP A 86 -23.90 -21.45 6.55
CA TRP A 86 -24.50 -21.61 5.23
C TRP A 86 -23.50 -22.03 4.14
N ASP A 87 -22.19 -22.07 4.41
CA ASP A 87 -21.17 -22.55 3.46
C ASP A 87 -20.92 -24.04 3.70
N ASP A 88 -21.56 -24.87 2.88
CA ASP A 88 -21.50 -26.34 2.95
C ASP A 88 -20.34 -26.95 2.14
N HIS A 89 -19.48 -26.09 1.58
CA HIS A 89 -18.35 -26.51 0.77
C HIS A 89 -17.10 -26.83 1.60
N GLU A 90 -16.24 -27.69 1.05
CA GLU A 90 -14.95 -28.00 1.67
C GLU A 90 -14.06 -26.76 1.76
N LYS A 91 -13.27 -26.69 2.83
CA LYS A 91 -12.28 -25.63 3.00
C LYS A 91 -11.20 -25.74 1.92
N GLU A 92 -10.91 -24.64 1.25
CA GLU A 92 -9.91 -24.58 0.20
C GLU A 92 -8.61 -23.96 0.72
N SER A 93 -7.46 -24.40 0.20
CA SER A 93 -6.15 -23.80 0.49
C SER A 93 -5.79 -23.69 1.99
N VAL A 94 -6.27 -24.64 2.80
CA VAL A 94 -5.96 -24.71 4.23
C VAL A 94 -4.51 -25.16 4.41
N ILE A 95 -3.73 -24.36 5.13
CA ILE A 95 -2.38 -24.77 5.55
C ILE A 95 -2.56 -25.96 6.49
N THR A 96 -2.11 -27.14 6.04
CA THR A 96 -2.18 -28.35 6.86
C THR A 96 -1.24 -28.26 8.05
N GLU A 97 -1.44 -29.08 9.06
CA GLU A 97 -0.52 -29.10 10.21
C GLU A 97 0.91 -29.48 9.78
N TRP A 98 1.05 -30.36 8.79
CA TRP A 98 2.34 -30.69 8.19
C TRP A 98 2.99 -29.47 7.52
N ASP A 99 2.22 -28.67 6.77
CA ASP A 99 2.72 -27.45 6.16
C ASP A 99 3.17 -26.42 7.20
N ARG A 100 2.43 -26.29 8.32
CA ARG A 100 2.87 -25.44 9.45
C ARG A 100 4.20 -25.90 10.01
N GLN A 101 4.37 -27.21 10.21
CA GLN A 101 5.60 -27.80 10.70
C GLN A 101 6.78 -27.54 9.74
N ARG A 102 6.54 -27.65 8.43
CA ARG A 102 7.53 -27.35 7.38
C ARG A 102 7.93 -25.88 7.37
N ILE A 103 6.96 -24.99 7.50
CA ILE A 103 7.20 -23.54 7.57
C ILE A 103 8.04 -23.21 8.82
N GLU A 104 7.68 -23.77 9.97
CA GLU A 104 8.41 -23.51 11.22
C GLU A 104 9.84 -24.07 11.16
N ASP A 105 10.05 -25.27 10.61
CA ASP A 105 11.39 -25.84 10.42
C ASP A 105 12.24 -25.00 9.44
N ALA A 106 11.63 -24.46 8.39
CA ALA A 106 12.32 -23.58 7.45
C ALA A 106 12.75 -22.25 8.12
N LEU A 107 11.91 -21.71 9.02
CA LEU A 107 12.17 -20.45 9.73
C LEU A 107 13.09 -20.59 10.94
N SER A 108 13.24 -21.80 11.51
CA SER A 108 14.02 -22.03 12.74
C SER A 108 15.52 -21.74 12.61
N VAL A 109 16.05 -21.65 11.38
CA VAL A 109 17.47 -21.36 11.09
C VAL A 109 17.78 -19.87 11.12
N LEU A 110 16.75 -19.02 11.09
CA LEU A 110 16.91 -17.56 11.13
C LEU A 110 17.20 -17.09 12.55
N THR A 111 17.94 -16.00 12.68
CA THR A 111 18.01 -15.29 13.96
C THR A 111 16.68 -14.57 14.22
N ASP A 112 16.37 -14.24 15.47
CA ASP A 112 15.12 -13.53 15.83
C ASP A 112 14.92 -12.27 14.98
N ARG A 113 16.01 -11.51 14.77
CA ARG A 113 15.98 -10.27 13.98
C ARG A 113 15.81 -10.52 12.48
N GLU A 114 16.43 -11.57 11.94
CA GLU A 114 16.23 -11.98 10.53
C GLU A 114 14.80 -12.50 10.31
N ARG A 115 14.27 -13.28 11.25
CA ARG A 115 12.91 -13.81 11.21
C ARG A 115 11.88 -12.68 11.26
N GLU A 116 12.07 -11.70 12.15
CA GLU A 116 11.21 -10.52 12.26
C GLU A 116 11.17 -9.74 10.94
N VAL A 117 12.33 -9.40 10.37
CA VAL A 117 12.41 -8.67 9.10
C VAL A 117 11.82 -9.48 7.94
N TYR A 118 12.06 -10.79 7.91
CA TYR A 118 11.52 -11.68 6.89
C TYR A 118 9.99 -11.76 6.97
N LEU A 119 9.41 -11.87 8.17
CA LEU A 119 7.97 -11.87 8.39
C LEU A 119 7.32 -10.54 8.01
N MET A 120 7.96 -9.41 8.36
CA MET A 120 7.52 -8.07 7.94
C MET A 120 7.43 -7.95 6.41
N SER A 121 8.41 -8.47 5.68
CA SER A 121 8.41 -8.35 4.22
C SER A 121 7.55 -9.40 3.51
N ARG A 122 7.66 -10.69 3.87
CA ARG A 122 7.02 -11.80 3.13
C ARG A 122 5.70 -12.24 3.75
N GLY A 123 5.54 -12.09 5.07
CA GLY A 123 4.27 -12.38 5.76
C GLY A 123 3.29 -11.22 5.65
N TYR A 124 3.73 -10.01 6.00
CA TYR A 124 2.88 -8.81 6.00
C TYR A 124 2.97 -7.96 4.74
N CYS A 125 3.80 -8.35 3.76
CA CYS A 125 3.95 -7.66 2.48
C CYS A 125 4.35 -6.17 2.58
N LEU A 126 5.09 -5.79 3.63
CA LEU A 126 5.59 -4.42 3.80
C LEU A 126 6.76 -4.13 2.86
N THR A 127 6.85 -2.88 2.40
CA THR A 127 7.98 -2.41 1.59
C THR A 127 9.25 -2.27 2.43
N TYR A 128 10.42 -2.35 1.80
CA TYR A 128 11.70 -2.24 2.52
C TYR A 128 11.85 -0.89 3.23
N SER A 129 11.30 0.18 2.66
CA SER A 129 11.31 1.51 3.27
C SER A 129 10.41 1.58 4.52
N GLU A 130 9.25 0.94 4.50
CA GLU A 130 8.37 0.87 5.69
C GLU A 130 9.06 0.10 6.82
N ILE A 131 9.67 -1.06 6.50
CA ILE A 131 10.39 -1.87 7.48
C ILE A 131 11.59 -1.11 8.05
N ALA A 132 12.35 -0.43 7.18
CA ALA A 132 13.48 0.41 7.57
C ALA A 132 13.06 1.50 8.56
N ASN A 133 11.90 2.15 8.31
CA ASN A 133 11.33 3.15 9.20
C ASN A 133 10.86 2.55 10.54
N TYR A 134 10.18 1.41 10.53
CA TYR A 134 9.73 0.73 11.77
C TYR A 134 10.90 0.33 12.66
N LEU A 135 12.00 -0.11 12.05
CA LEU A 135 13.15 -0.65 12.75
C LEU A 135 14.27 0.37 12.95
N CYS A 136 14.10 1.61 12.48
CA CYS A 136 15.08 2.69 12.50
C CYS A 136 16.45 2.27 11.91
N ILE A 137 16.44 1.54 10.80
CA ILE A 137 17.64 1.08 10.08
C ILE A 137 17.60 1.54 8.62
N SER A 138 18.68 1.33 7.87
CA SER A 138 18.69 1.64 6.44
C SER A 138 17.95 0.57 5.62
N SER A 139 17.33 0.97 4.51
CA SER A 139 16.70 0.01 3.57
C SER A 139 17.71 -1.02 3.02
N SER A 140 18.98 -0.63 2.85
CA SER A 140 20.05 -1.55 2.46
C SER A 140 20.33 -2.61 3.52
N SER A 141 20.24 -2.25 4.80
CA SER A 141 20.33 -3.21 5.91
C SER A 141 19.16 -4.20 5.88
N VAL A 142 17.93 -3.73 5.64
CA VAL A 142 16.75 -4.60 5.47
C VAL A 142 16.96 -5.58 4.30
N GLN A 143 17.41 -5.09 3.16
CA GLN A 143 17.66 -5.92 1.97
C GLN A 143 18.68 -7.03 2.27
N THR A 144 19.84 -6.68 2.83
CA THR A 144 20.89 -7.66 3.14
C THR A 144 20.44 -8.72 4.14
N MET A 145 19.61 -8.35 5.13
CA MET A 145 19.01 -9.29 6.07
C MET A 145 18.05 -10.26 5.39
N ILE A 146 17.19 -9.79 4.48
CA ILE A 146 16.27 -10.63 3.71
C ILE A 146 17.04 -11.59 2.81
N GLU A 147 18.02 -11.12 2.05
CA GLU A 147 18.83 -11.97 1.18
C GLU A 147 19.56 -13.06 1.95
N ARG A 148 20.05 -12.75 3.16
CA ARG A 148 20.67 -13.74 4.03
C ARG A 148 19.65 -14.76 4.54
N ALA A 149 18.48 -14.30 4.96
CA ALA A 149 17.39 -15.17 5.41
C ALA A 149 16.95 -16.13 4.29
N GLU A 150 16.76 -15.64 3.06
CA GLU A 150 16.40 -16.45 1.90
C GLU A 150 17.46 -17.51 1.58
N LYS A 151 18.76 -17.17 1.68
CA LYS A 151 19.85 -18.15 1.51
C LYS A 151 19.81 -19.24 2.57
N LYS A 152 19.56 -18.89 3.84
CA LYS A 152 19.45 -19.86 4.95
C LYS A 152 18.26 -20.78 4.77
N ILE A 153 17.08 -20.22 4.46
CA ILE A 153 15.85 -20.98 4.20
C ILE A 153 16.07 -21.95 3.03
N LYS A 154 16.61 -21.47 1.90
CA LYS A 154 16.86 -22.31 0.72
C LYS A 154 17.78 -23.49 1.03
N LYS A 155 18.82 -23.25 1.83
CA LYS A 155 19.70 -24.32 2.31
C LYS A 155 18.95 -25.31 3.19
N ARG A 156 18.16 -24.83 4.15
CA ARG A 156 17.37 -25.68 5.04
C ARG A 156 16.36 -26.54 4.30
N ILE A 157 15.70 -25.99 3.28
CA ILE A 157 14.73 -26.73 2.45
C ILE A 157 15.38 -27.94 1.77
N ASN A 158 16.63 -27.81 1.31
CA ASN A 158 17.34 -28.90 0.64
C ASN A 158 17.95 -29.93 1.60
N GLU A 159 18.21 -29.55 2.86
CA GLU A 159 18.87 -30.40 3.86
C GLU A 159 17.89 -31.06 4.84
N SER A 160 16.72 -30.45 5.05
CA SER A 160 15.74 -30.92 6.03
C SER A 160 14.84 -32.00 5.46
N LEU A 161 14.75 -33.12 6.18
CA LEU A 161 13.85 -34.22 5.87
C LEU A 161 12.38 -33.76 5.83
N PHE A 162 11.99 -32.85 6.72
CA PHE A 162 10.63 -32.29 6.78
C PHE A 162 10.27 -31.52 5.51
N CYS A 163 11.25 -30.86 4.88
CA CYS A 163 11.03 -30.07 3.68
C CYS A 163 11.05 -30.90 2.39
N LEU A 164 11.82 -32.00 2.36
CA LEU A 164 11.97 -32.91 1.22
C LEU A 164 10.78 -33.87 1.05
N CYS A 165 10.08 -34.19 2.14
CA CYS A 165 8.86 -35.01 2.11
C CYS A 165 7.64 -34.13 1.86
N GLY A 166 7.42 -33.75 0.60
CA GLY A 166 6.25 -33.00 0.13
C GLY A 166 5.79 -33.47 -1.23
#